data_AF-A0A485LUJ7-F1
#
_entry.id   AF-A0A485LUJ7-F1
#
_cell.length_a   1.000
_cell.length_b   1.000
_cell.length_c   1.000
_cell.angle_alpha   90.00
_cell.angle_beta   90.00
_cell.angle_gamma   90.00
#
_symmetry.space_group_name_H-M   'P 1'
#
loop_
_entity.id
_entity.type
_entity.pdbx_description
1 polymer ?
#
loop_
_entity_poly.entity_id
_entity_poly.type
_entity_poly.pdbx_seq_one_letter_code
_entity_poly.pdbx_strand_id
1 'polypeptide(L)' 'MVLAYVSMFFITLSGVLTPWAFLVFLSLPLAASLLRQMKQGVPPDADARTAKLDTAFGVLLVAALIIQGLTG' A
#
# COMPACT_ATOMS: atom_id res chain seq x y z
N MET A 1 -1.20 8.83 -2.50
CA MET A 1 -1.30 7.77 -1.46
C MET A 1 -2.74 7.33 -1.22
N VAL A 2 -3.64 8.17 -0.68
CA VAL A 2 -5.06 7.78 -0.44
C VAL A 2 -5.75 7.29 -1.73
N LEU A 3 -5.54 7.98 -2.85
CA LEU A 3 -6.12 7.60 -4.15
C LEU A 3 -5.65 6.21 -4.63
N ALA A 4 -4.41 5.82 -4.32
CA ALA A 4 -3.84 4.53 -4.73
C ALA A 4 -4.46 3.35 -3.99
N TYR A 5 -4.74 3.50 -2.68
CA TYR A 5 -5.46 2.46 -1.92
C TYR A 5 -6.91 2.32 -2.38
N VAL A 6 -7.57 3.44 -2.72
CA VAL A 6 -8.95 3.43 -3.21
C VAL A 6 -9.03 2.79 -4.58
N SER A 7 -8.16 3.15 -5.53
CA SER A 7 -8.14 2.51 -6.85
C SER A 7 -7.79 1.03 -6.76
N MET A 8 -6.85 0.64 -5.89
CA MET A 8 -6.50 -0.76 -5.66
C MET A 8 -7.68 -1.56 -5.11
N PHE A 9 -8.46 -0.99 -4.19
CA PHE A 9 -9.71 -1.60 -3.71
C PHE A 9 -10.70 -1.87 -4.85
N PHE A 10 -10.98 -0.87 -5.69
CA PHE A 10 -11.93 -1.02 -6.80
C PHE A 10 -11.45 -1.98 -7.88
N ILE A 11 -10.16 -1.99 -8.23
CA ILE A 11 -9.58 -2.88 -9.24
C ILE A 11 -9.53 -4.34 -8.74
N THR A 12 -9.32 -4.53 -7.43
CA THR A 12 -9.39 -5.86 -6.81
C THR A 12 -10.84 -6.36 -6.76
N LEU A 13 -11.78 -5.47 -6.46
CA LEU A 13 -13.22 -5.80 -6.41
C LEU A 13 -13.80 -6.08 -7.81
N SER A 14 -13.31 -5.42 -8.86
CA SER A 14 -13.70 -5.69 -10.24
C SER A 14 -13.12 -7.00 -10.81
N GLY A 15 -12.32 -7.73 -10.01
CA GLY A 15 -11.71 -9.00 -10.40
C GLY A 15 -10.53 -8.87 -11.36
N VAL A 16 -10.10 -7.64 -11.66
CA VAL A 16 -8.92 -7.37 -12.51
C VAL A 16 -7.62 -7.69 -11.75
N LEU A 17 -7.60 -7.42 -10.44
CA LEU A 17 -6.54 -7.84 -9.52
C LEU A 17 -7.03 -9.02 -8.68
N THR A 18 -6.13 -9.93 -8.33
CA THR A 18 -6.49 -11.09 -7.50
C THR A 18 -6.76 -10.72 -6.06
N PRO A 19 -7.50 -11.56 -5.31
CA PRO A 19 -7.74 -11.37 -3.89
C PRO A 19 -6.44 -11.24 -3.07
N TRP A 20 -5.32 -11.79 -3.55
CA TRP A 20 -4.01 -11.62 -2.91
C TRP A 20 -3.54 -10.16 -2.87
N ALA A 21 -4.02 -9.29 -3.78
CA ALA A 21 -3.74 -7.87 -3.74
C ALA A 21 -4.27 -7.19 -2.46
N PHE A 22 -5.20 -7.83 -1.73
CA PHE A 22 -5.62 -7.33 -0.41
C PHE A 22 -4.48 -7.33 0.63
N LEU A 23 -3.40 -8.11 0.42
CA LEU A 23 -2.22 -8.07 1.27
C LEU A 23 -1.57 -6.68 1.34
N VAL A 24 -1.74 -5.87 0.29
CA VAL A 24 -1.20 -4.51 0.25
C VAL A 24 -1.84 -3.60 1.31
N PHE A 25 -3.09 -3.87 1.71
CA PHE A 25 -3.73 -3.15 2.80
C PHE A 25 -3.07 -3.37 4.16
N LEU A 26 -2.17 -4.35 4.31
CA LEU A 26 -1.35 -4.50 5.51
C LEU A 26 -0.41 -3.30 5.72
N SER A 27 -0.12 -2.52 4.67
CA SER A 27 0.62 -1.26 4.76
C SER A 27 -0.24 -0.03 5.12
N LEU A 28 -1.57 -0.15 5.20
CA LEU A 28 -2.48 0.92 5.65
C LEU A 28 -2.14 1.52 7.01
N PRO A 29 -1.87 0.75 8.09
CA PRO A 29 -1.58 1.34 9.39
C PRO A 29 -0.31 2.20 9.37
N LEU A 30 0.69 1.82 8.56
CA LEU A 30 1.89 2.63 8.32
C LEU A 30 1.54 3.94 7.59
N ALA A 31 0.70 3.87 6.55
CA ALA A 31 0.22 5.04 5.82
C ALA A 31 -0.59 5.99 6.72
N ALA A 32 -1.49 5.45 7.54
CA ALA A 32 -2.33 6.22 8.45
C ALA A 32 -1.50 6.89 9.55
N SER A 33 -0.48 6.22 10.09
CA SER A 33 0.45 6.78 11.06
C SER A 33 1.23 7.97 10.48
N LEU A 34 1.75 7.82 9.25
CA LEU A 34 2.44 8.88 8.52
C LEU A 34 1.54 10.08 8.25
N LEU A 35 0.32 9.84 7.74
CA LEU A 35 -0.67 10.89 7.49
C LEU A 35 -1.05 11.65 8.76
N ARG A 36 -1.17 10.94 9.89
CA ARG A 36 -1.48 11.56 11.19
C ARG A 36 -0.32 12.41 11.69
N GLN A 37 0.92 11.96 11.50
CA GLN A 37 2.13 12.73 11.82
C GLN A 37 2.22 13.98 10.95
N MET A 38 2.06 13.86 9.63
CA MET A 38 2.07 15.01 8.72
C MET A 38 0.97 16.03 9.05
N LYS A 39 -0.18 15.59 9.56
CA LYS A 39 -1.24 16.49 10.06
C LYS A 39 -0.86 17.26 11.33
N GLN A 40 -0.01 16.69 12.18
CA GLN A 40 0.45 17.32 13.43
C GLN A 40 1.68 18.21 13.20
N GLY A 41 2.42 17.98 12.13
CA GLY A 41 3.56 18.77 11.68
C GLY A 41 4.45 17.93 10.77
N VAL A 42 5.05 18.54 9.74
CA VAL A 42 5.92 17.81 8.80
C VAL A 42 7.22 17.42 9.53
N PRO A 43 7.49 16.12 9.75
CA PRO A 43 8.76 15.72 10.34
C PRO A 43 9.90 16.02 9.35
N PRO A 44 11.12 16.32 9.84
CA PRO A 44 12.26 16.62 8.98
C PRO A 44 12.57 15.47 7.99
N ASP A 45 12.24 14.23 8.36
CA ASP A 45 12.43 13.03 7.54
C ASP A 45 11.16 12.57 6.81
N ALA A 46 10.22 13.48 6.49
CA ALA A 46 8.95 13.13 5.86
C ALA A 46 9.11 12.38 4.52
N ASP A 47 10.08 12.78 3.70
CA ASP A 47 10.37 12.13 2.42
C ASP A 47 10.89 10.70 2.61
N ALA A 48 11.85 10.50 3.53
CA ALA A 48 12.38 9.18 3.84
C ALA A 48 11.30 8.24 4.38
N ARG A 49 10.36 8.76 5.19
CA ARG A 49 9.21 8.00 5.68
C ARG A 49 8.22 7.65 4.56
N THR A 50 7.97 8.57 3.64
CA THR A 50 7.09 8.35 2.48
C THR A 50 7.70 7.32 1.53
N ALA A 51 9.01 7.38 1.28
CA ALA A 51 9.73 6.39 0.46
C ALA A 51 9.72 4.98 1.09
N LYS A 52 9.86 4.88 2.42
CA LYS A 52 9.71 3.59 3.13
C LYS A 52 8.31 3.02 2.99
N LEU A 53 7.28 3.87 3.08
CA LEU A 53 5.90 3.44 2.88
C LEU A 53 5.66 2.94 1.46
N ASP A 54 6.18 3.64 0.45
CA ASP A 54 6.04 3.27 -0.95
C ASP A 54 6.77 1.95 -1.26
N THR A 55 7.95 1.75 -0.67
CA THR A 55 8.70 0.49 -0.76
C THR A 55 7.93 -0.66 -0.11
N ALA A 56 7.35 -0.45 1.08
CA ALA A 56 6.55 -1.47 1.76
C ALA A 56 5.31 -1.84 0.95
N PHE A 57 4.62 -0.85 0.38
CA PHE A 57 3.48 -1.05 -0.51
C PHE A 57 3.89 -1.86 -1.75
N GLY A 58 4.97 -1.46 -2.43
CA GLY A 58 5.48 -2.13 -3.62
C GLY A 58 5.91 -3.57 -3.35
N VAL A 59 6.62 -3.82 -2.24
CA VAL A 59 7.04 -5.18 -1.85
C VAL A 59 5.83 -6.07 -1.58
N LEU A 60 4.82 -5.58 -0.87
CA LEU A 60 3.59 -6.33 -0.63
C LEU A 60 2.85 -6.63 -1.94
N LEU A 61 2.82 -5.68 -2.87
CA LEU A 61 2.20 -5.86 -4.18
C LEU A 61 2.93 -6.93 -5.00
N VAL A 62 4.26 -6.84 -5.09
CA VAL A 62 5.08 -7.83 -5.81
C VAL A 62 4.91 -9.22 -5.18
N ALA A 63 4.94 -9.32 -3.84
CA ALA A 63 4.71 -10.59 -3.15
C ALA A 63 3.33 -11.18 -3.46
N ALA A 64 2.28 -10.35 -3.45
CA ALA A 64 0.92 -10.77 -3.81
C ALA A 64 0.85 -11.29 -5.26
N LEU A 65 1.51 -10.62 -6.21
CA LEU A 65 1.57 -11.04 -7.61
C LEU A 65 2.35 -12.36 -7.80
N ILE A 66 3.44 -12.56 -7.05
CA ILE A 66 4.20 -13.82 -7.07
C ILE A 66 3.35 -14.97 -6.51
N ILE A 67 2.70 -14.77 -5.36
CA ILE A 67 1.81 -15.78 -4.76
C ILE A 67 0.68 -16.12 -5.72
N GLN A 68 0.07 -15.11 -6.34
CA GLN A 68 -0.92 -15.32 -7.40
C GLN A 68 -0.35 -16.17 -8.54
N GLY A 69 0.81 -15.81 -9.10
CA GLY A 69 1.42 -16.55 -10.21
C GLY A 69 1.81 -17.99 -9.87
N LEU A 70 1.95 -18.31 -8.58
CA LEU A 70 2.20 -19.67 -8.08
C LEU A 70 0.93 -20.46 -7.74
N THR A 71 -0.19 -19.76 -7.49
CA THR A 71 -1.47 -20.36 -7.06
C THR A 71 -2.56 -20.33 -8.14
N GLY A 72 -2.31 -19.63 -9.26
CA GLY A 72 -3.20 -19.48 -10.41
C GLY A 72 -2.71 -20.23 -11.64
#